data_AF-A0A7T4JW41-F1
#
_entry.id   AF-A0A7T4JW41-F1
#
_cell.length_a   1.000
_cell.length_b   1.000
_cell.length_c   1.000
_cell.angle_alpha   90.00
_cell.angle_beta   90.00
_cell.angle_gamma   90.00
#
_symmetry.space_group_name_H-M   'P 1'
#
loop_
_entity.id
_entity.type
_entity.pdbx_description
1 polymer ?
#
loop_
_entity_poly.entity_id
_entity_poly.type
_entity_poly.pdbx_seq_one_letter_code
_entity_poly.pdbx_strand_id
1 'polypeptide(L)'
;MHHSESWVSGGPTTLENLTMLCPFHNGRNDDDPTKPRYGRIERINGLDYFVPPFGGRPRLNMSTCARGGAVRLAQKQAGIHTQPVL
;
A
#
# COMPACT_ATOMS: atom_id res chain seq x y z
N MET A 1 -2.59 0.77 -12.04
CA MET A 1 -1.51 -0.10 -11.52
C MET A 1 -0.31 0.79 -11.26
N HIS A 2 0.40 0.54 -10.16
CA HIS A 2 1.50 1.36 -9.68
C HIS A 2 2.59 0.45 -9.13
N HIS A 3 3.87 0.81 -9.29
CA HIS A 3 4.98 0.12 -8.66
C HIS A 3 5.25 0.73 -7.28
N SER A 4 5.24 -0.07 -6.20
CA SER A 4 5.54 0.40 -4.84
C SER A 4 7.01 0.85 -4.70
N GLU A 5 7.92 0.13 -5.34
CA GLU A 5 9.28 0.57 -5.66
C GLU A 5 9.29 0.96 -7.14
N SER A 6 9.54 2.23 -7.43
CA SER A 6 9.41 2.75 -8.79
C SER A 6 10.32 2.00 -9.77
N TRP A 7 9.83 1.80 -11.00
CA TRP A 7 10.62 1.17 -12.06
C TRP A 7 11.97 1.87 -12.17
N VAL A 8 11.97 3.20 -12.31
CA VAL A 8 13.18 4.02 -12.54
C VAL A 8 14.26 3.83 -11.48
N SER A 9 13.88 3.47 -10.26
CA SER A 9 14.79 3.15 -9.15
C SER A 9 15.22 1.68 -9.09
N GLY A 10 14.87 0.87 -10.09
CA GLY A 10 15.18 -0.56 -10.18
C GLY A 10 14.08 -1.51 -9.71
N GLY A 11 12.88 -1.00 -9.39
CA GLY A 11 11.77 -1.83 -8.91
C GLY A 11 11.26 -2.81 -9.99
N PRO A 12 11.09 -4.11 -9.67
CA PRO A 12 10.73 -5.10 -10.67
C PRO A 12 9.23 -5.07 -11.01
N THR A 13 8.84 -5.56 -12.18
CA THR A 13 7.42 -5.73 -12.57
C THR A 13 6.92 -7.09 -12.10
N THR A 14 6.63 -7.23 -10.80
CA THR A 14 6.07 -8.44 -10.20
C THR A 14 4.83 -8.13 -9.38
N LEU A 15 4.02 -9.15 -9.05
CA LEU A 15 2.81 -8.96 -8.25
C LEU A 15 3.13 -8.40 -6.85
N GLU A 16 4.31 -8.72 -6.31
CA GLU A 16 4.78 -8.24 -5.02
C GLU A 16 5.04 -6.74 -5.03
N ASN A 17 5.56 -6.20 -6.14
CA ASN A 17 5.89 -4.78 -6.28
C ASN A 17 4.75 -3.95 -6.91
N LEU A 18 3.72 -4.58 -7.47
CA LEU A 18 2.61 -3.87 -8.09
C LEU A 18 1.42 -3.72 -7.12
N THR A 19 0.83 -2.52 -7.08
CA THR A 19 -0.43 -2.23 -6.38
C THR A 19 -1.45 -1.59 -7.32
N MET A 20 -2.72 -1.61 -6.92
CA MET A 20 -3.84 -1.06 -7.65
C MET A 20 -4.38 0.18 -6.95
N LEU A 21 -4.24 1.32 -7.62
CA LEU A 21 -4.70 2.62 -7.15
C LEU A 21 -5.69 3.23 -8.14
N CYS A 22 -6.63 4.03 -7.63
CA CYS A 22 -7.47 4.87 -8.48
C CYS A 22 -6.63 6.00 -9.11
N PRO A 23 -7.10 6.66 -10.19
CA PRO A 23 -6.32 7.68 -10.90
C PRO A 23 -5.79 8.79 -9.99
N PHE A 24 -6.61 9.26 -9.04
CA PHE A 24 -6.23 10.31 -8.10
C PHE A 24 -5.06 9.90 -7.18
N HIS A 25 -5.17 8.74 -6.53
CA HIS A 25 -4.10 8.27 -5.64
C HIS A 25 -2.87 7.83 -6.42
N ASN A 26 -3.03 7.26 -7.61
CA ASN A 26 -1.91 6.90 -8.47
C ASN A 26 -1.09 8.13 -8.88
N GLY A 27 -1.75 9.24 -9.23
CA GLY A 27 -1.06 10.48 -9.63
C GLY A 27 -0.44 11.25 -8.47
N ARG A 28 -0.83 10.96 -7.21
CA ARG A 28 -0.26 11.57 -6.01
C ARG A 28 0.71 10.67 -5.25
N ASN A 29 0.81 9.39 -5.59
CA ASN A 29 1.67 8.47 -4.86
C ASN A 29 3.13 8.90 -5.02
N ASP A 30 3.85 9.07 -3.92
CA ASP A 30 5.26 9.42 -3.97
C ASP A 30 6.10 8.20 -4.40
N ASP A 31 6.77 8.31 -5.55
CA ASP A 31 7.70 7.29 -6.07
C ASP A 31 9.04 7.25 -5.31
N ASP A 32 9.49 8.41 -4.81
CA ASP A 32 10.76 8.56 -4.09
C ASP A 32 10.51 8.84 -2.60
N PRO A 33 10.72 7.86 -1.70
CA PRO A 33 10.47 8.03 -0.28
C PRO A 33 11.40 9.06 0.38
N THR A 34 12.52 9.43 -0.27
CA THR A 34 13.45 10.46 0.24
C THR A 34 13.00 11.88 -0.08
N LYS A 35 12.00 12.05 -0.96
CA LYS A 35 11.44 13.35 -1.37
C LYS A 35 9.91 13.38 -1.20
N PRO A 36 9.40 13.22 0.03
CA PRO A 36 7.96 13.06 0.24
C PRO A 36 7.16 14.34 -0.05
N ARG A 37 5.96 14.18 -0.63
CA ARG A 37 4.95 15.25 -0.82
C ARG A 37 3.59 14.86 -0.26
N TYR A 38 3.03 13.74 -0.72
CA TYR A 38 1.65 13.36 -0.44
C TYR A 38 1.53 12.04 0.32
N GLY A 39 2.64 11.32 0.48
CA GLY A 39 2.72 9.99 1.04
C GLY A 39 2.72 8.93 -0.06
N ARG A 40 2.88 7.68 0.37
CA ARG A 40 3.02 6.55 -0.53
C ARG A 40 2.24 5.34 -0.05
N ILE A 41 1.99 4.42 -0.97
CA ILE A 41 1.39 3.13 -0.69
C ILE A 41 2.50 2.10 -0.54
N GLU A 42 2.50 1.44 0.61
CA GLU A 42 3.43 0.36 0.93
C GLU A 42 2.66 -0.91 1.27
N ARG A 43 3.22 -2.05 0.89
CA ARG A 43 2.68 -3.36 1.27
C ARG A 43 3.29 -3.80 2.59
N ILE A 44 2.47 -3.83 3.63
CA ILE A 44 2.89 -4.24 4.98
C ILE A 44 2.07 -5.48 5.35
N ASN A 45 2.75 -6.59 5.64
CA ASN A 45 2.12 -7.89 5.93
C ASN A 45 1.09 -8.31 4.86
N GLY A 46 1.43 -8.12 3.58
CA GLY A 46 0.58 -8.50 2.44
C GLY A 46 -0.64 -7.60 2.20
N LEU A 47 -0.77 -6.49 2.93
CA LEU A 47 -1.86 -5.53 2.74
C LEU A 47 -1.31 -4.15 2.37
N ASP A 48 -2.07 -3.40 1.58
CA ASP A 48 -1.68 -2.06 1.15
C ASP A 48 -2.05 -1.01 2.22
N TYR A 49 -1.04 -0.31 2.73
CA TYR A 49 -1.13 0.80 3.68
C TYR A 49 -0.73 2.09 3.01
N PHE A 50 -1.39 3.18 3.39
CA PHE A 50 -0.94 4.53 3.13
C PHE A 50 0.03 4.98 4.22
N VAL A 51 1.26 5.31 3.83
CA VAL A 51 2.32 5.86 4.69
C VAL A 51 2.36 7.39 4.51
N PRO A 52 2.11 8.17 5.58
CA PRO A 52 2.11 9.62 5.50
C PRO A 52 3.50 10.21 5.15
N PRO A 53 3.57 11.35 4.43
CA PRO A 53 4.82 11.90 3.89
C PRO A 53 5.81 12.42 4.95
N PHE A 54 5.33 12.93 6.08
CA PHE A 54 6.16 13.63 7.08
C PHE A 54 6.16 12.91 8.43
N GLY A 55 6.10 11.58 8.38
CA GLY A 55 5.92 10.74 9.55
C GLY A 55 4.45 10.64 9.98
N GLY A 56 4.21 9.72 10.89
CA GLY A 56 2.87 9.29 11.28
C GLY A 56 2.67 7.81 11.05
N ARG A 57 1.55 7.30 11.56
CA ARG A 57 1.24 5.88 11.56
C ARG A 57 0.67 5.44 10.20
N PRO A 58 1.22 4.38 9.56
CA PRO A 58 0.64 3.82 8.34
C PRO A 58 -0.83 3.48 8.54
N ARG A 59 -1.66 3.76 7.53
CA ARG A 59 -3.12 3.53 7.60
C ARG A 59 -3.55 2.53 6.55
N LEU A 60 -4.25 1.49 6.99
CA LEU A 60 -4.71 0.42 6.13
C LEU A 60 -5.77 0.93 5.14
N ASN A 61 -5.74 0.43 3.90
CA ASN A 61 -6.84 0.65 2.97
C ASN A 61 -8.12 -0.05 3.46
N MET A 62 -9.12 0.75 3.85
CA MET A 62 -10.40 0.28 4.40
C MET A 62 -11.58 0.40 3.42
N SER A 63 -11.31 0.61 2.12
CA SER A 63 -12.37 0.58 1.10
C SER A 63 -13.13 -0.75 1.09
N THR A 64 -14.37 -0.77 0.61
CA THR A 64 -15.19 -1.99 0.48
C THR A 64 -14.47 -3.07 -0.34
N CYS A 65 -13.85 -2.69 -1.45
CA CYS A 65 -13.07 -3.59 -2.29
C CYS A 65 -11.86 -4.19 -1.55
N ALA A 66 -11.09 -3.37 -0.82
CA ALA A 66 -9.94 -3.85 -0.07
C ALA A 66 -10.32 -4.77 1.10
N ARG A 67 -11.47 -4.52 1.75
CA ARG A 67 -11.95 -5.33 2.88
C ARG A 67 -12.34 -6.76 2.50
N GLY A 68 -12.73 -7.00 1.24
CA GLY A 68 -13.11 -8.32 0.72
C GLY A 68 -11.96 -9.13 0.11
N GLY A 69 -10.73 -8.61 0.13
CA GLY A 69 -9.58 -9.28 -0.51
C GLY A 69 -9.21 -10.62 0.14
N ALA A 70 -8.74 -11.57 -0.67
CA ALA A 70 -8.38 -12.92 -0.24
C ALA A 70 -7.35 -12.93 0.90
N VAL A 71 -6.33 -12.06 0.86
CA VAL A 71 -5.31 -11.94 1.92
C VAL A 71 -5.95 -11.60 3.27
N ARG A 72 -6.92 -10.67 3.29
CA ARG A 72 -7.59 -10.26 4.52
C ARG A 72 -8.49 -11.36 5.08
N LEU A 73 -9.15 -12.11 4.21
CA LEU A 73 -9.93 -13.29 4.61
C LEU A 73 -9.03 -14.37 5.20
N ALA A 74 -7.91 -14.69 4.54
CA ALA A 74 -6.95 -15.68 5.01
C ALA A 74 -6.35 -15.29 6.36
N GLN A 75 -5.96 -14.01 6.54
CA GLN A 75 -5.49 -13.50 7.82
C GLN A 75 -6.54 -13.64 8.92
N LYS A 76 -7.80 -13.31 8.63
CA LYS A 76 -8.90 -13.49 9.59
C LYS A 76 -9.09 -14.96 9.98
N GLN A 77 -9.04 -15.88 9.01
CA GLN A 77 -9.13 -17.33 9.25
C GLN A 77 -7.96 -17.85 10.09
N ALA A 78 -6.77 -17.27 9.91
CA ALA A 78 -5.57 -17.56 10.69
C ALA A 78 -5.53 -16.86 12.06
N GLY A 79 -6.58 -16.13 12.47
CA GLY A 79 -6.60 -15.39 13.73
C GLY A 79 -5.71 -14.14 13.77
N ILE A 80 -5.23 -13.67 12.62
CA ILE A 80 -4.40 -12.47 12.50
C ILE A 80 -5.31 -11.23 12.46
N HIS A 81 -5.16 -10.36 13.46
CA HIS A 81 -5.91 -9.11 13.53
C HIS A 81 -5.17 -7.99 12.80
N THR A 82 -5.66 -7.65 11.61
CA THR A 82 -5.17 -6.50 10.83
C THR A 82 -5.46 -5.20 11.56
N GLN A 83 -4.42 -4.43 11.88
CA GLN A 83 -4.59 -3.14 12.53
C GLN A 83 -4.93 -2.07 11.48
N PRO A 84 -5.97 -1.24 11.70
CA PRO A 84 -6.29 -0.14 10.79
C PRO A 84 -5.15 0.89 10.69
N VAL A 85 -4.31 0.96 11.73
CA VAL A 85 -3.22 1.90 11.90
C VAL A 85 -2.05 1.16 12.55
N LEU A 86 -0.84 1.26 11.99
CA LEU A 86 0.37 0.62 12.52
C LEU A 86 1.20 1.59 13.37
#